data_AF-A0A7C1S5B3-F1
#
_entry.id   AF-A0A7C1S5B3-F1
#
_cell.length_a   1.000
_cell.length_b   1.000
_cell.length_c   1.000
_cell.angle_alpha   90.00
_cell.angle_beta   90.00
_cell.angle_gamma   90.00
#
_symmetry.space_group_name_H-M   'P 1'
#
loop_
_entity.id
_entity.type
_entity.pdbx_description
1 polymer ?
#
loop_
_entity_poly.entity_id
_entity_poly.type
_entity_poly.pdbx_seq_one_letter_code
_entity_poly.pdbx_strand_id
1 'polypeptide(L)' 'MARPLRIEYEGAVYHITSRGNARQSIFRDNQDRESFLATIEKVKKRYNWLCPAYCLMDNHYHLIIETPEGNLSH' A
#
# COMPACT_ATOMS: atom_id res chain seq x y z
N MET A 1 16.38 -17.16 3.41
CA MET A 1 15.27 -17.38 4.36
C MET A 1 13.99 -17.54 3.57
N ALA A 2 13.16 -18.53 3.89
CA ALA A 2 11.81 -18.62 3.33
C ALA A 2 10.99 -17.43 3.84
N ARG A 3 10.22 -16.80 2.95
CA ARG A 3 9.31 -15.72 3.33
C ARG A 3 8.21 -16.33 4.21
N PRO A 4 7.90 -15.76 5.40
CA PRO A 4 6.77 -16.21 6.19
C PRO A 4 5.47 -16.20 5.38
N LEU A 5 4.56 -17.12 5.69
CA LEU A 5 3.23 -17.14 5.08
C LEU A 5 2.57 -15.78 5.32
N ARG A 6 2.02 -15.18 4.26
CA ARG A 6 1.14 -14.02 4.38
C ARG A 6 -0.21 -14.54 4.84
N ILE A 7 -0.55 -14.28 6.10
CA ILE A 7 -1.86 -14.62 6.65
C ILE A 7 -2.87 -13.65 6.07
N GLU A 8 -3.97 -14.19 5.55
CA GLU A 8 -5.01 -13.43 4.87
C GLU A 8 -6.39 -13.95 5.23
N TYR A 9 -7.29 -13.03 5.61
CA TYR A 9 -8.67 -13.33 5.96
C TYR A 9 -9.56 -12.09 5.84
N GLU A 10 -10.87 -12.29 5.87
CA GLU A 10 -11.90 -11.26 5.81
C GLU A 10 -11.75 -10.22 6.94
N GLY A 11 -11.78 -8.93 6.61
CA GLY A 11 -11.65 -7.85 7.58
C GLY A 11 -10.26 -7.69 8.19
N ALA A 12 -9.25 -8.39 7.68
CA ALA A 12 -7.87 -8.24 8.13
C ALA A 12 -7.32 -6.83 7.81
N VAL A 13 -6.49 -6.32 8.73
CA VAL A 13 -5.81 -5.02 8.61
C VAL A 13 -4.31 -5.24 8.47
N TYR A 14 -3.71 -4.58 7.48
CA TYR A 14 -2.31 -4.71 7.11
C TYR A 14 -1.59 -3.38 7.14
N HIS A 15 -0.38 -3.41 7.67
CA HIS A 15 0.62 -2.37 7.46
C HIS A 15 1.47 -2.71 6.25
N ILE A 16 1.22 -2.05 5.13
CA ILE A 16 1.96 -2.24 3.89
C ILE A 16 3.04 -1.17 3.80
N THR A 17 4.26 -1.59 3.53
CA THR A 17 5.40 -0.69 3.34
C THR A 17 6.13 -1.03 2.06
N SER A 18 6.64 0.00 1.39
CA SER A 18 7.57 -0.17 0.28
C SER A 18 8.58 0.95 0.32
N ARG A 19 9.82 0.63 -0.03
CA ARG A 19 10.96 1.54 0.00
C ARG A 19 11.70 1.46 -1.33
N GLY A 20 12.14 2.62 -1.82
CA GLY A 20 12.91 2.73 -3.04
C GLY A 20 14.18 1.88 -2.99
N ASN A 21 14.53 1.31 -4.15
CA ASN A 21 15.76 0.56 -4.30
C ASN A 21 16.96 1.46 -3.90
N ALA A 22 17.93 0.90 -3.17
CA ALA A 22 19.04 1.65 -2.60
C ALA A 22 18.62 2.91 -1.81
N ARG A 23 17.40 2.94 -1.24
CA ARG A 23 16.81 4.09 -0.51
C ARG A 23 16.66 5.36 -1.36
N GLN A 24 16.68 5.23 -2.68
CA GLN A 24 16.46 6.34 -3.61
C GLN A 24 15.04 6.89 -3.49
N SER A 25 14.88 8.16 -3.83
CA SER A 25 13.57 8.80 -3.86
C SER A 25 12.65 8.13 -4.89
N ILE A 26 11.44 7.79 -4.44
CA ILE A 26 10.33 7.25 -5.24
C ILE A 26 9.30 8.33 -5.58
N PHE A 27 9.26 9.42 -4.81
CA PHE A 27 8.51 10.63 -5.13
C PHE A 27 9.49 11.78 -5.30
N ARG A 28 9.58 12.35 -6.51
CA ARG A 28 10.46 13.48 -6.83
C ARG A 28 9.81 14.81 -6.51
N ASP A 29 8.48 14.86 -6.61
CA ASP A 29 7.68 16.05 -6.35
C ASP A 29 6.28 15.68 -5.82
N ASN A 30 5.41 16.68 -5.67
CA ASN A 30 4.04 16.47 -5.23
C ASN A 30 3.17 15.84 -6.32
N GLN A 31 3.50 16.00 -7.60
CA GLN A 31 2.74 15.41 -8.69
C GLN A 31 2.84 13.89 -8.69
N ASP A 32 4.02 13.34 -8.35
CA ASP A 32 4.21 11.91 -8.16
C ASP A 32 3.33 11.37 -7.02
N ARG A 33 3.22 12.11 -5.91
CA ARG A 33 2.40 11.73 -4.74
C ARG A 33 0.92 11.72 -5.09
N GLU A 34 0.44 12.73 -5.79
CA GLU A 34 -0.95 12.80 -6.27
C GLU A 34 -1.26 11.65 -7.23
N SER A 35 -0.35 11.36 -8.18
CA SER A 35 -0.51 10.26 -9.13
C SER A 35 -0.56 8.89 -8.44
N PHE A 36 0.27 8.71 -7.40
CA PHE A 36 0.25 7.52 -6.56
C PHE A 36 -1.08 7.39 -5.80
N LEU A 37 -1.55 8.45 -5.14
CA LEU A 37 -2.84 8.44 -4.43
C LEU A 37 -4.03 8.18 -5.38
N ALA A 38 -4.01 8.76 -6.57
CA ALA A 38 -5.01 8.48 -7.61
C ALA A 38 -5.00 7.00 -8.04
N THR A 39 -3.83 6.38 -8.06
CA THR A 39 -3.70 4.94 -8.32
C THR A 39 -4.25 4.11 -7.17
N ILE A 40 -3.92 4.45 -5.93
CA ILE A 40 -4.47 3.78 -4.74
C ILE A 40 -5.99 3.87 -4.72
N GLU A 41 -6.56 5.01 -5.08
CA GLU A 41 -8.02 5.18 -5.13
C GLU A 41 -8.68 4.29 -6.18
N LYS A 42 -8.05 4.11 -7.35
CA LYS A 42 -8.52 3.15 -8.37
C LYS A 42 -8.47 1.70 -7.85
N VAL A 43 -7.40 1.34 -7.14
CA VAL A 43 -7.21 0.01 -6.56
C VAL A 43 -8.24 -0.24 -5.46
N LYS A 44 -8.45 0.70 -4.55
CA LYS A 44 -9.47 0.63 -3.49
C LYS A 44 -10.86 0.35 -4.06
N LYS A 45 -11.25 1.07 -5.11
CA LYS A 45 -12.54 0.85 -5.79
C LYS A 45 -12.63 -0.50 -6.48
N ARG A 46 -11.54 -0.93 -7.11
CA ARG A 46 -11.49 -2.19 -7.86
C ARG A 46 -11.57 -3.43 -6.96
N TYR A 47 -10.93 -3.38 -5.79
CA TYR A 47 -10.78 -4.52 -4.88
C TYR A 47 -11.52 -4.33 -3.56
N ASN A 48 -12.38 -3.31 -3.45
CA ASN A 48 -13.14 -3.01 -2.24
C ASN A 48 -12.26 -2.84 -0.98
N TRP A 49 -11.08 -2.22 -1.12
CA TRP A 49 -10.20 -1.97 0.02
C TRP A 49 -10.57 -0.68 0.74
N LEU A 50 -10.40 -0.70 2.07
CA LEU A 50 -10.41 0.51 2.88
C LEU A 50 -8.97 0.90 3.22
N CYS A 51 -8.68 2.20 3.17
CA CYS A 51 -7.36 2.74 3.51
C CYS A 51 -7.54 3.83 4.57
N PRO A 52 -7.55 3.48 5.87
CA PRO A 52 -7.82 4.44 6.94
C PRO A 52 -6.69 5.47 7.11
N ALA A 53 -5.45 5.10 6.79
CA ALA A 53 -4.29 5.97 6.96
C ALA A 53 -3.18 5.64 5.96
N TYR A 54 -2.40 6.67 5.60
CA TYR A 54 -1.20 6.54 4.80
C TYR A 54 -0.16 7.59 5.18
N CYS A 55 1.11 7.31 4.86
CA CYS A 55 2.22 8.26 4.97
C CYS A 55 3.10 8.14 3.72
N LEU A 56 3.38 9.26 3.06
CA LEU A 56 4.22 9.33 1.86
C LEU A 56 5.49 10.11 2.17
N MET A 57 6.64 9.44 2.16
CA MET A 57 7.97 10.02 2.34
C MET A 57 8.75 9.91 1.03
N ASP A 58 9.80 10.70 0.86
CA ASP A 58 10.51 10.79 -0.43
C ASP A 58 10.95 9.43 -1.00
N ASN A 59 11.41 8.51 -0.15
CA ASN A 59 11.95 7.21 -0.55
C ASN A 59 11.15 6.00 -0.07
N HIS A 60 10.01 6.18 0.59
CA HIS A 60 9.16 5.06 1.01
C HIS A 60 7.75 5.55 1.36
N TYR A 61 6.82 4.60 1.47
CA TYR A 61 5.48 4.87 1.95
C TYR A 61 5.00 3.80 2.92
N HIS A 62 3.99 4.16 3.69
CA HIS A 62 3.22 3.29 4.56
C HIS A 62 1.75 3.42 4.23
N LEU A 63 1.05 2.29 4.10
CA LEU A 63 -0.40 2.22 3.98
C LEU A 63 -0.95 1.34 5.10
N ILE A 64 -2.06 1.76 5.70
CA ILE A 64 -2.90 0.89 6.50
C ILE A 64 -4.06 0.48 5.61
N ILE A 65 -4.16 -0.80 5.28
CA ILE A 65 -5.20 -1.35 4.40
C ILE A 65 -6.02 -2.36 5.17
N GLU A 66 -7.34 -2.22 5.12
CA GLU A 66 -8.27 -3.26 5.51
C GLU A 66 -8.79 -3.93 4.24
N THR A 67 -8.85 -5.26 4.24
CA THR A 67 -9.44 -6.05 3.14
C THR A 67 -10.72 -6.73 3.60
N PRO A 68 -11.89 -6.13 3.34
CA PRO A 68 -13.18 -6.73 3.65
C PRO A 68 -13.41 -8.10 3.02
N GLU A 69 -12.72 -8.47 1.94
CA GLU A 69 -12.93 -9.75 1.24
C GLU A 69 -11.74 -10.71 1.37
N GLY A 70 -10.68 -10.35 2.12
CA GLY A 70 -9.45 -11.14 2.18
C GLY A 70 -8.85 -11.36 0.78
N ASN A 71 -8.64 -10.25 0.04
CA ASN A 71 -8.20 -10.24 -1.36
C ASN A 71 -6.90 -9.43 -1.58
N LEU A 72 -6.05 -9.36 -0.54
CA LEU A 72 -4.70 -8.84 -0.58
C LEU A 72 -3.74 -9.85 -1.25
N SER A 73 -3.72 -9.88 -2.59
CA SER A 73 -2.78 -10.63 -3.47
C SER A 73 -1.95 -11.72 -2.77
N HIS A 74 -2.26 -12.98 -3.08
CA HIS A 74 -1.48 -14.15 -2.69
C HIS A 74 -0.01 -14.08 -3.16
#